data_AF-A0A2D5HLM2-F1
#
_entry.id   AF-A0A2D5HLM2-F1
#
_cell.length_a   1.000
_cell.length_b   1.000
_cell.length_c   1.000
_cell.angle_alpha   90.00
_cell.angle_beta   90.00
_cell.angle_gamma   90.00
#
_symmetry.space_group_name_H-M   'P 1'
#
loop_
_entity.id
_entity.type
_entity.pdbx_description
1 polymer ?
#
loop_
_entity_poly.entity_id
_entity_poly.type
_entity_poly.pdbx_seq_one_letter_code
_entity_poly.pdbx_strand_id
1 'polypeptide(L)' 'MKFKIKYHVIFDMDYGSSTKRYGNYILDSEDVSSNEEAERKVIELFNDGTDSDLSPYFNFTRGKILSKKIVIDDLEKVIN' A
#
# COMPACT_ATOMS: atom_id res chain seq x y z
N MET A 1 12.89 12.77 11.66
CA MET A 1 12.76 11.58 12.52
C MET A 1 12.32 10.47 11.59
N LYS A 2 12.94 9.28 11.60
CA LYS A 2 12.55 8.22 10.67
C LYS A 2 11.37 7.43 11.23
N PHE A 3 10.35 7.21 10.42
CA PHE A 3 9.18 6.39 10.73
C PHE A 3 9.11 5.22 9.77
N LYS A 4 8.63 4.10 10.28
CA LYS A 4 8.31 2.90 9.52
C LYS A 4 6.80 2.74 9.53
N ILE A 5 6.20 2.81 8.35
CA ILE A 5 4.76 2.70 8.12
C ILE A 5 4.49 1.26 7.67
N LYS A 6 3.82 0.47 8.48
CA LYS A 6 3.32 -0.86 8.08
C LYS A 6 1.89 -0.68 7.60
N TYR A 7 1.59 -1.21 6.43
CA TYR A 7 0.26 -1.10 5.86
C TYR A 7 -0.02 -2.29 4.96
N HIS A 8 -1.31 -2.58 4.79
CA HIS A 8 -1.77 -3.57 3.82
C HIS A 8 -2.71 -2.95 2.80
N VAL A 9 -2.73 -3.56 1.62
CA VAL A 9 -3.64 -3.22 0.54
C VAL A 9 -4.54 -4.38 0.24
N ILE A 10 -5.83 -4.08 0.21
CA ILE A 10 -6.87 -5.01 -0.20
C ILE A 10 -7.21 -4.70 -1.64
N PHE A 11 -6.95 -5.64 -2.54
CA PHE A 11 -7.37 -5.57 -3.93
C PHE A 11 -8.64 -6.40 -4.10
N ASP A 12 -9.70 -5.76 -4.57
CA ASP A 12 -10.87 -6.47 -5.09
C ASP A 12 -10.60 -6.79 -6.56
N MET A 13 -10.63 -8.07 -6.91
CA MET A 13 -10.25 -8.59 -8.21
C MET A 13 -11.42 -9.30 -8.87
N ASP A 14 -11.55 -9.10 -10.17
CA ASP A 14 -12.43 -9.88 -11.04
C ASP A 14 -11.62 -10.92 -11.82
N TYR A 15 -11.82 -12.19 -11.47
CA TYR A 15 -11.31 -13.36 -12.21
C TYR A 15 -12.44 -14.15 -12.91
N GLY A 16 -13.60 -13.52 -13.12
CA GLY A 16 -14.88 -14.23 -13.37
C GLY A 16 -15.65 -14.53 -12.07
N SER A 17 -15.10 -14.14 -10.93
CA SER A 17 -15.74 -14.08 -9.60
C SER A 17 -15.04 -13.02 -8.74
N SER A 18 -15.75 -12.38 -7.81
CA SER A 18 -15.15 -11.41 -6.88
C SER A 18 -14.24 -12.14 -5.90
N THR A 19 -12.94 -11.80 -5.96
CA THR A 19 -11.91 -12.37 -5.09
C THR A 19 -11.10 -11.24 -4.47
N LYS A 20 -10.91 -11.29 -3.16
CA LYS A 20 -10.01 -10.36 -2.45
C LYS A 20 -8.58 -10.88 -2.41
N ARG A 21 -7.62 -10.01 -2.71
CA ARG A 21 -6.19 -10.25 -2.55
C ARG A 21 -5.61 -9.22 -1.59
N TYR A 22 -4.60 -9.63 -0.84
CA TYR A 22 -3.98 -8.81 0.20
C TYR A 22 -2.48 -8.72 -0.08
N GLY A 23 -1.93 -7.52 -0.01
CA GLY A 23 -0.48 -7.28 -0.02
C GLY A 23 -0.10 -6.54 1.25
N ASN A 24 0.94 -7.00 1.94
CA ASN A 24 1.48 -6.35 3.14
C ASN A 24 2.79 -5.66 2.76
N TYR A 25 2.95 -4.42 3.19
CA TYR A 25 4.05 -3.56 2.77
C TYR A 25 4.60 -2.78 3.96
N ILE A 26 5.85 -2.34 3.82
CA ILE A 26 6.55 -1.53 4.80
C ILE A 26 7.17 -0.35 4.04
N LEU A 27 6.84 0.86 4.45
CA LEU A 27 7.40 2.10 3.90
C LEU A 27 8.20 2.82 4.98
N ASP A 28 9.49 2.98 4.73
CA ASP A 28 10.36 3.85 5.52
C ASP A 28 10.21 5.30 5.04
N SER A 29 9.90 6.23 5.94
CA SER A 29 9.71 7.65 5.62
C SER A 29 10.32 8.54 6.70
N GLU A 30 11.07 9.57 6.31
CA GLU A 30 11.65 10.56 7.24
C GLU A 30 10.73 11.77 7.48
N ASP A 31 9.70 11.92 6.66
CA ASP A 31 8.85 13.12 6.57
C ASP A 31 7.43 12.91 7.10
N VAL A 32 7.13 11.75 7.69
CA VAL A 32 5.80 11.43 8.22
C VAL A 32 5.85 11.55 9.73
N SER A 33 4.87 12.22 10.32
CA SER A 33 4.80 12.47 11.76
C SER A 33 3.49 12.01 12.40
N SER A 34 2.50 11.64 11.59
CA SER A 34 1.18 11.16 12.03
C SER A 34 0.63 10.06 11.13
N ASN A 35 -0.40 9.35 11.61
CA ASN A 35 -1.09 8.32 10.80
C ASN A 35 -1.78 8.90 9.57
N GLU A 36 -2.33 10.11 9.65
CA GLU A 36 -2.98 10.79 8.52
C GLU A 36 -1.96 11.15 7.43
N GLU A 37 -0.76 11.60 7.82
CA GLU A 37 0.34 11.84 6.89
C GLU A 37 0.86 10.54 6.28
N ALA A 38 0.92 9.46 7.07
CA ALA A 38 1.30 8.14 6.60
C ALA A 38 0.32 7.65 5.52
N GLU A 39 -0.98 7.76 5.78
CA GLU A 39 -2.03 7.38 4.83
C GLU A 39 -1.94 8.19 3.54
N ARG A 40 -1.79 9.52 3.62
CA ARG A 40 -1.62 10.38 2.44
C ARG A 40 -0.39 10.00 1.63
N LYS A 41 0.76 9.81 2.28
CA LYS A 41 2.02 9.49 1.60
C LYS A 41 1.98 8.13 0.92
N VAL A 42 1.35 7.14 1.57
CA VAL A 42 1.10 5.84 0.96
C VAL A 42 0.19 6.01 -0.27
N ILE A 43 -0.95 6.70 -0.15
CA ILE A 43 -1.87 6.94 -1.28
C ILE A 43 -1.15 7.63 -2.45
N GLU A 44 -0.33 8.64 -2.20
CA GLU A 44 0.47 9.35 -3.22
C GLU A 44 1.41 8.38 -3.95
N LEU A 45 2.23 7.62 -3.23
CA LEU A 45 3.15 6.63 -3.82
C LEU A 45 2.42 5.59 -4.68
N PHE A 46 1.24 5.16 -4.23
CA PHE A 46 0.39 4.21 -4.97
C PHE A 46 -0.26 4.79 -6.22
N ASN A 47 -0.55 6.09 -6.24
CA ASN A 47 -1.21 6.75 -7.37
C ASN A 47 -0.20 7.22 -8.41
N ASP A 48 0.99 7.64 -7.97
CA ASP A 48 2.08 8.04 -8.85
C ASP A 48 2.67 6.85 -9.61
N GLY A 49 2.37 5.61 -9.17
CA GLY A 49 2.82 4.39 -9.84
C GLY A 49 4.34 4.20 -9.81
N THR A 50 5.02 4.96 -8.95
CA THR A 50 6.48 4.98 -8.81
C THR A 50 7.02 3.82 -8.01
N ASP A 51 6.17 3.11 -7.28
CA ASP A 51 6.56 1.90 -6.57
C ASP A 51 6.41 0.69 -7.49
N SER A 52 7.54 0.11 -7.90
CA SER A 52 7.61 -1.07 -8.76
C SER A 52 6.96 -2.31 -8.13
N ASP A 53 6.92 -2.40 -6.79
CA ASP A 53 6.25 -3.46 -6.06
C ASP A 53 4.75 -3.20 -5.91
N LEU A 54 4.28 -1.98 -6.17
CA LEU A 54 2.84 -1.64 -6.17
C LEU A 54 2.29 -1.39 -7.57
N SER A 55 3.19 -1.42 -8.54
CA SER A 55 2.88 -1.36 -9.95
C SER A 55 1.87 -2.46 -10.28
N PRO A 56 0.83 -2.18 -11.09
CA PRO A 56 -0.15 -3.17 -11.53
C PRO A 56 0.44 -4.36 -12.29
N TYR A 57 1.77 -4.42 -12.44
CA TYR A 57 2.55 -5.59 -12.86
C TYR A 57 2.84 -6.60 -11.74
N PHE A 58 2.25 -6.48 -10.54
CA PHE A 58 1.97 -7.69 -9.74
C PHE A 58 1.15 -8.60 -10.64
N ASN A 59 1.83 -9.62 -11.16
CA ASN A 59 1.49 -10.43 -12.32
C ASN A 59 0.25 -11.29 -12.05
N PHE A 60 -0.91 -10.67 -11.83
CA PHE A 60 -2.21 -11.29 -11.83
C PHE A 60 -2.54 -11.59 -13.30
N THR A 61 -1.88 -12.61 -13.84
CA THR A 61 -1.92 -13.02 -15.25
C THR A 61 -3.33 -13.31 -15.81
N ARG A 62 -4.39 -13.16 -14.99
CA ARG A 62 -5.80 -13.37 -15.37
C ARG A 62 -6.84 -12.44 -14.72
N GLY A 63 -6.48 -11.54 -13.79
CA GLY A 63 -7.47 -10.82 -12.97
C GLY A 63 -7.49 -9.32 -13.19
N LYS A 64 -8.67 -8.71 -13.33
CA LYS A 64 -8.82 -7.26 -13.39
C LYS A 64 -8.99 -6.69 -11.97
N ILE A 65 -8.19 -5.69 -11.60
CA ILE A 65 -8.39 -4.94 -10.36
C ILE A 65 -9.68 -4.10 -10.50
N LEU A 66 -10.67 -4.35 -9.62
CA LEU A 66 -11.91 -3.58 -9.53
C LEU A 66 -11.76 -2.38 -8.60
N SER A 67 -11.17 -2.61 -7.43
CA SER A 67 -10.91 -1.55 -6.45
C SER A 67 -9.72 -1.91 -5.58
N LYS A 68 -9.17 -0.90 -4.91
CA LYS A 68 -8.10 -1.05 -3.92
C LYS A 68 -8.46 -0.26 -2.66
N LYS A 69 -8.11 -0.80 -1.49
CA LYS A 69 -8.21 -0.12 -0.19
C LYS A 69 -6.88 -0.25 0.55
N ILE A 70 -6.31 0.88 0.94
CA ILE A 70 -5.12 0.94 1.79
C ILE A 70 -5.57 1.02 3.24
N VAL A 71 -4.87 0.32 4.13
CA VAL A 71 -5.09 0.34 5.58
C VAL A 71 -3.73 0.43 6.26
N ILE A 72 -3.53 1.47 7.08
CA ILE A 72 -2.34 1.59 7.92
C ILE A 72 -2.51 0.68 9.14
N ASP A 73 -1.59 -0.27 9.30
CA ASP A 73 -1.59 -1.20 10.42
C ASP A 73 -0.84 -0.64 11.62
N ASP A 74 0.31 0.01 11.36
CA ASP A 74 1.21 0.47 12.40
C ASP A 74 2.11 1.61 11.91
N LEU A 75 2.45 2.52 12.83
CA LEU A 75 3.40 3.61 12.60
C LEU A 75 4.48 3.56 13.68
N GLU A 76 5.61 2.97 13.35
CA GLU A 76 6.72 2.80 14.28
C GLU A 76 7.72 3.95 14.13
N LYS A 77 7.99 4.65 15.22
CA LYS A 77 9.09 5.61 15.27
C LYS A 77 10.42 4.86 15.35
N VAL A 78 11.27 5.04 14.35
CA VAL A 78 12.63 4.48 14.34
C VAL A 78 13.53 5.44 15.12
N ILE A 79 13.87 5.05 16.34
CA ILE A 79 14.87 5.74 17.16
C ILE A 79 16.21 5.07 16.87
N ASN A 80 17.09 5.77 16.14
CA ASN A 80 18.49 5.38 16.01
C ASN A 80 19.25 5.69 17.30
#